data_AF-A0A4U9I1Z6-F1
#
_entry.id   AF-A0A4U9I1Z6-F1
#
_cell.length_a   1.000
_cell.length_b   1.000
_cell.length_c   1.000
_cell.angle_alpha   90.00
_cell.angle_beta   90.00
_cell.angle_gamma   90.00
#
_symmetry.space_group_name_H-M   'P 1'
#
loop_
_entity.id
_entity.type
_entity.pdbx_description
1 polymer ?
#
loop_
_entity_poly.entity_id
_entity_poly.type
_entity_poly.pdbx_seq_one_letter_code
_entity_poly.pdbx_strand_id
1 'polypeptide(L)'
;MRPTLDIDQVATGEHWYGTQALEKGLVDQVGTSDDLLLGLMEGRELVGVRYTRRKKLMDRFTNSAAESADRLLLRWLQRGQKPLL
;
A
#
# COMPACT_ATOMS: atom_id res chain seq x y z
N MET A 1 4.49 -3.11 -30.65
CA MET A 1 3.10 -3.45 -31.03
C MET A 1 2.89 -4.93 -30.68
N ARG A 2 1.78 -5.31 -30.02
CA ARG A 2 1.42 -6.71 -29.73
C ARG A 2 0.57 -7.24 -30.89
N PRO A 3 1.15 -7.88 -31.93
CA PRO A 3 0.44 -8.16 -33.18
C PRO A 3 -0.58 -9.30 -33.03
N THR A 4 -0.44 -10.11 -31.98
CA THR A 4 -1.30 -11.25 -31.66
C THR A 4 -2.48 -10.90 -30.77
N LEU A 5 -2.59 -9.65 -30.31
CA LEU A 5 -3.68 -9.22 -29.44
C LEU A 5 -4.94 -8.97 -30.27
N ASP A 6 -6.01 -9.68 -29.95
CA ASP A 6 -7.33 -9.44 -30.50
C ASP A 6 -7.94 -8.18 -29.85
N ILE A 7 -7.92 -7.07 -30.60
CA ILE A 7 -8.37 -5.76 -30.11
C ILE A 7 -9.90 -5.74 -29.95
N ASP A 8 -10.64 -6.39 -30.84
CA ASP A 8 -12.10 -6.37 -30.83
C ASP A 8 -12.65 -7.08 -29.58
N GLN A 9 -11.94 -8.10 -29.09
CA GLN A 9 -12.30 -8.82 -27.87
C GLN A 9 -12.07 -8.01 -26.58
N VAL A 10 -11.11 -7.08 -26.57
CA VAL A 10 -10.65 -6.41 -25.34
C VAL A 10 -11.06 -4.95 -25.23
N ALA A 11 -11.41 -4.31 -26.36
CA ALA A 11 -11.78 -2.89 -26.44
C ALA A 11 -13.28 -2.63 -26.20
N THR A 12 -13.92 -3.40 -25.31
CA THR A 12 -15.37 -3.33 -25.02
C THR A 12 -15.76 -2.23 -24.04
N GLY A 13 -14.77 -1.57 -23.40
CA GLY A 13 -14.99 -0.60 -22.32
C GLY A 13 -15.11 -1.22 -20.92
N GLU A 14 -14.97 -2.54 -20.81
CA GLU A 14 -14.94 -3.26 -19.55
C GLU A 14 -13.57 -3.14 -18.85
N HIS A 15 -13.53 -3.47 -17.56
CA HIS A 15 -12.28 -3.54 -16.80
C HIS A 15 -11.82 -5.01 -16.67
N TRP A 16 -10.51 -5.21 -16.75
CA TRP A 16 -9.89 -6.52 -16.60
C TRP A 16 -9.06 -6.55 -15.31
N TYR A 17 -9.30 -7.54 -14.46
CA TYR A 17 -8.40 -7.84 -13.35
C TYR A 17 -7.05 -8.35 -13.88
N GLY A 18 -5.98 -8.19 -13.10
CA GLY A 18 -4.63 -8.50 -13.55
C GLY A 18 -4.45 -9.91 -14.13
N THR A 19 -5.10 -10.92 -13.54
CA THR A 19 -5.08 -12.30 -14.04
C THR A 19 -5.79 -12.43 -15.40
N GLN A 20 -6.95 -11.80 -15.56
CA GLN A 20 -7.68 -11.79 -16.84
C GLN A 20 -6.90 -11.04 -17.92
N ALA A 21 -6.25 -9.93 -17.55
CA ALA A 21 -5.41 -9.17 -18.46
C ALA A 21 -4.20 -9.98 -18.93
N LEU A 22 -3.64 -10.84 -18.06
CA LEU A 22 -2.56 -11.74 -18.43
C LEU A 22 -3.04 -12.80 -19.42
N GLU A 23 -4.17 -13.45 -19.15
CA GLU A 23 -4.77 -14.46 -20.03
C GLU A 23 -5.11 -13.91 -21.42
N LYS A 24 -5.60 -12.67 -21.47
CA LYS A 24 -5.94 -11.97 -22.73
C LYS A 24 -4.73 -11.37 -23.43
N GLY A 25 -3.52 -11.51 -22.88
CA GLY A 25 -2.32 -10.94 -23.47
C GLY A 25 -2.36 -9.41 -23.51
N LEU A 26 -2.98 -8.77 -22.51
CA LEU A 26 -2.97 -7.31 -22.30
C LEU A 26 -1.77 -6.86 -21.45
N VAL A 27 -1.26 -7.73 -20.58
CA VAL A 27 -0.03 -7.54 -19.79
C VAL A 27 0.92 -8.71 -20.00
N ASP A 28 2.20 -8.56 -19.63
CA ASP A 28 3.20 -9.64 -19.73
C ASP A 28 3.26 -10.51 -18.46
N GLN A 29 3.00 -9.90 -17.30
CA GLN A 29 3.07 -10.56 -16.00
C GLN A 29 2.19 -9.84 -14.97
N VAL A 30 1.78 -10.58 -13.94
CA VAL A 30 1.17 -10.04 -12.72
C VAL A 30 2.17 -10.20 -11.58
N GLY A 31 2.43 -9.13 -10.83
CA GLY A 31 3.36 -9.13 -9.72
C GLY A 31 3.31 -7.82 -8.93
N THR A 32 4.14 -7.71 -7.89
CA THR A 32 4.28 -6.48 -7.12
C THR A 32 5.35 -5.56 -7.72
N SER A 33 5.36 -4.29 -7.30
CA SER A 33 6.42 -3.35 -7.63
C SER A 33 7.81 -3.88 -7.23
N ASP A 34 7.88 -4.58 -6.10
CA ASP A 34 9.13 -5.09 -5.56
C ASP A 34 9.64 -6.24 -6.42
N ASP A 35 8.77 -7.17 -6.85
CA ASP A 35 9.13 -8.27 -7.75
C ASP A 35 9.72 -7.75 -9.07
N LEU A 36 9.09 -6.72 -9.65
CA LEU A 36 9.58 -6.09 -10.88
C LEU A 36 10.97 -5.48 -10.70
N LEU A 37 11.16 -4.70 -9.64
CA LEU A 37 12.45 -4.04 -9.38
C LEU A 37 13.55 -5.07 -9.11
N LEU A 38 13.27 -6.10 -8.30
CA LEU A 38 14.21 -7.19 -8.02
C LEU A 38 14.59 -7.95 -9.30
N GLY A 39 13.63 -8.24 -10.17
CA GLY A 39 13.90 -8.89 -11.47
C GLY A 39 14.75 -8.03 -12.41
N LEU A 40 14.61 -6.70 -12.35
CA LEU A 40 15.39 -5.77 -13.16
C LEU A 40 16.79 -5.47 -12.58
N MET A 41 17.08 -5.88 -11.34
CA MET A 41 18.41 -5.68 -10.74
C MET A 41 19.50 -6.45 -11.47
N GLU A 42 19.15 -7.59 -12.08
CA GLU A 42 20.10 -8.33 -12.92
C GLU A 42 20.40 -7.53 -14.20
N GLY A 43 21.64 -7.09 -14.36
CA GLY A 43 22.09 -6.34 -15.53
C GLY A 43 21.84 -4.83 -15.48
N ARG A 44 21.47 -4.25 -14.31
CA ARG A 44 21.35 -2.79 -14.14
C ARG A 44 22.15 -2.30 -12.94
N GLU A 45 22.64 -1.07 -13.03
CA GLU A 45 23.31 -0.41 -11.92
C GLU A 45 22.29 0.06 -10.88
N LEU A 46 22.54 -0.27 -9.61
CA LEU A 46 21.67 0.10 -8.50
C LEU A 46 22.09 1.46 -7.92
N VAL A 47 21.20 2.45 -8.03
CA VAL A 47 21.46 3.83 -7.57
C VAL A 47 21.07 4.10 -6.12
N GLY A 48 20.29 3.21 -5.49
CA GLY A 48 19.88 3.37 -4.09
C GLY A 48 18.93 2.29 -3.60
N VAL A 49 19.01 1.99 -2.30
CA VAL A 49 18.13 1.05 -1.60
C VAL A 49 17.39 1.80 -0.48
N ARG A 50 16.09 1.56 -0.35
CA ARG A 50 15.30 2.06 0.78
C ARG A 50 14.64 0.91 1.51
N TYR A 51 14.99 0.74 2.78
CA TYR A 51 14.31 -0.22 3.65
C TYR A 51 13.07 0.44 4.27
N THR A 52 11.90 -0.15 4.07
CA THR A 52 10.66 0.29 4.72
C THR A 52 10.20 -0.79 5.69
N ARG A 53 10.17 -0.46 6.99
CA ARG A 53 9.63 -1.38 8.00
C ARG A 53 8.11 -1.43 7.87
N ARG A 54 7.55 -2.62 7.62
CA ARG A 54 6.10 -2.85 7.74
C ARG A 54 5.68 -2.54 9.17
N LYS A 55 4.85 -1.50 9.35
CA LYS A 55 4.17 -1.26 10.63
C LYS A 55 3.24 -2.43 10.86
N LYS A 56 3.38 -3.15 11.98
CA LYS A 56 2.39 -4.19 12.31
C LYS A 56 1.04 -3.50 12.48
N LEU A 57 -0.03 -4.12 12.00
CA LEU A 57 -1.39 -3.60 12.20
C LEU A 57 -1.65 -3.35 13.69
N MET A 58 -1.11 -4.22 14.55
CA MET A 58 -1.10 -4.07 16.00
C MET A 58 -0.47 -2.75 16.46
N ASP A 59 0.68 -2.36 15.91
CA ASP A 59 1.39 -1.11 16.27
C ASP A 59 0.57 0.14 15.91
N ARG A 60 -0.22 0.07 14.84
CA ARG A 60 -1.14 1.15 14.48
C ARG A 60 -2.29 1.26 15.49
N PHE A 61 -2.81 0.12 15.94
CA PHE A 61 -3.92 0.05 16.88
C PHE A 61 -3.50 0.50 18.30
N THR A 62 -2.38 -0.02 18.82
CA THR A 62 -1.88 0.36 20.15
C THR A 62 -1.50 1.84 20.23
N ASN A 63 -0.88 2.41 19.20
CA ASN A 63 -0.59 3.85 19.18
C ASN A 63 -1.87 4.69 19.23
N SER A 64 -2.90 4.34 18.45
CA SER A 64 -4.19 5.06 18.51
C SER A 64 -4.92 4.92 19.84
N ALA A 65 -4.80 3.75 20.49
CA ALA A 65 -5.40 3.49 21.80
C ALA A 65 -4.68 4.26 22.92
N ALA A 66 -3.34 4.28 22.90
CA ALA A 66 -2.53 5.02 23.86
C ALA A 66 -2.79 6.54 23.78
N GLU A 67 -2.82 7.11 22.57
CA GLU A 67 -3.15 8.54 22.38
C GLU A 67 -4.56 8.88 22.89
N SER A 68 -5.51 7.97 22.72
CA SER A 68 -6.88 8.15 23.21
C SER A 68 -6.94 8.10 24.75
N ALA A 69 -6.20 7.19 25.38
CA ALA A 69 -6.10 7.09 26.83
C ALA A 69 -5.42 8.33 27.44
N ASP A 70 -4.31 8.80 26.86
CA ASP A 70 -3.61 10.01 27.30
C ASP A 70 -4.52 11.24 27.24
N ARG A 71 -5.30 11.39 26.17
CA ARG A 71 -6.28 12.49 26.06
C ARG A 71 -7.35 12.42 27.15
N LEU A 72 -7.79 11.22 27.55
CA LEU A 72 -8.77 11.06 28.62
C LEU A 72 -8.16 11.37 30.00
N LEU A 73 -6.93 10.91 30.26
CA LEU A 73 -6.20 11.18 31.50
C LEU A 73 -5.91 12.67 31.66
N LEU A 74 -5.42 13.35 30.61
CA LEU A 74 -5.17 14.80 30.62
C LEU A 74 -6.46 15.59 30.87
N ARG A 75 -7.59 15.18 30.26
CA ARG A 75 -8.90 15.81 30.52
C ARG A 75 -9.37 15.61 31.95
N TRP A 76 -9.08 14.47 32.56
CA TRP A 76 -9.46 14.21 33.95
C TRP A 76 -8.60 15.02 34.93
N LEU A 77 -7.29 15.08 34.70
CA LEU A 77 -6.37 15.91 35.48
C LEU A 77 -6.72 17.40 35.39
N GLN A 78 -7.04 17.90 34.19
CA GLN A 78 -7.48 19.30 34.00
C GLN A 78 -8.80 19.61 34.70
N ARG A 79 -9.72 18.64 34.82
CA ARG A 79 -10.96 18.83 35.58
C ARG A 79 -10.70 18.96 37.09
N GLY A 80 -9.67 18.31 37.61
CA GLY A 80 -9.26 18.42 39.02
C GLY A 80 -8.54 19.74 39.36
N GLN A 81 -8.10 20.51 38.37
CA GLN A 81 -7.37 21.77 38.55
C GLN A 81 -8.22 23.04 38.38
N LYS A 82 -9.55 22.95 38.28
CA LYS A 82 -10.38 24.18 38.32
C LYS A 82 -10.32 24.78 39.73
N PRO A 83 -9.74 25.98 39.93
CA PRO A 83 -9.90 26.68 41.19
C PRO A 83 -11.38 27.06 41.32
N LEU A 84 -12.00 26.66 42.43
CA LEU A 84 -13.31 27.16 42.85
C LEU A 84 -13.15 28.67 43.09
N LEU A 85 -13.62 29.48 42.14
CA LEU A 85 -14.13 30.82 42.40
C LEU A 85 -15.65 30.73 42.47
#